data_AF-A0A142XYZ2-F1
#
_entry.id   AF-A0A142XYZ2-F1
#
_cell.length_a   1.000
_cell.length_b   1.000
_cell.length_c   1.000
_cell.angle_alpha   90.00
_cell.angle_beta   90.00
_cell.angle_gamma   90.00
#
_symmetry.space_group_name_H-M   'P 1'
#
loop_
_entity.id
_entity.type
_entity.pdbx_description
1 polymer ?
#
loop_
_entity_poly.entity_id
_entity_poly.type
_entity_poly.pdbx_seq_one_letter_code
_entity_poly.pdbx_strand_id
1 'polypeptide(L)'
;MAVIAVAVAISIRLIPRQPLVWNAYTSTSLQEAFDKKQSVLISLSANWAINGMIHERTAIKSATAIDTIRYSGLQTLRADMTNLDPAAVQLAKDNGLITIPAFLNYNPDFPSDPIVLKDLVSEDQLLAAIRYNSQRSQNNGMDATGSIDRF
;
A
#
# COMPACT_ATOMS: atom_id res chain seq x y z
N MET A 1 -1.35 -11.79 -44.98
CA MET A 1 -0.86 -12.66 -43.90
C MET A 1 0.62 -12.37 -43.68
N ALA A 2 0.99 -11.67 -42.61
CA ALA A 2 2.39 -11.52 -42.19
C ALA A 2 2.46 -11.65 -40.67
N VAL A 3 3.40 -12.46 -40.22
CA VAL A 3 3.43 -13.20 -38.96
C VAL A 3 3.97 -12.33 -37.82
N ILE A 4 3.27 -12.38 -36.69
CA ILE A 4 3.65 -11.84 -35.39
C ILE A 4 4.91 -12.57 -34.88
N ALA A 5 5.93 -11.83 -34.45
CA ALA A 5 6.99 -12.37 -33.59
C ALA A 5 7.11 -11.52 -32.32
N VAL A 6 6.25 -11.79 -31.35
CA VAL A 6 6.42 -11.34 -29.96
C VAL A 6 7.50 -12.23 -29.34
N ALA A 7 8.73 -11.73 -29.31
CA ALA A 7 9.84 -12.34 -28.58
C ALA A 7 10.16 -11.49 -27.34
N VAL A 8 9.22 -11.41 -26.40
CA VAL A 8 9.49 -10.92 -25.04
C VAL A 8 8.83 -11.85 -24.05
N ALA A 9 9.23 -13.12 -24.08
CA ALA A 9 8.84 -14.07 -23.08
C ALA A 9 10.09 -14.78 -22.59
N ILE A 10 10.30 -14.74 -21.27
CA ILE A 10 11.22 -15.61 -20.51
C ILE A 10 12.65 -15.05 -20.33
N SER A 11 12.79 -13.89 -19.68
CA SER A 11 14.03 -13.56 -18.94
C SER A 11 13.81 -13.21 -17.46
N ILE A 12 12.57 -13.28 -16.97
CA ILE A 12 12.20 -12.73 -15.64
C ILE A 12 12.51 -13.72 -14.48
N ARG A 13 12.99 -14.94 -14.75
CA ARG A 13 13.10 -16.00 -13.73
C ARG A 13 14.36 -15.91 -12.84
N LEU A 14 15.37 -15.11 -13.19
CA LEU A 14 16.70 -15.13 -12.53
C LEU A 14 17.16 -13.79 -11.93
N ILE A 15 16.36 -12.73 -12.01
CA ILE A 15 16.70 -11.47 -11.33
C ILE A 15 16.28 -11.62 -9.86
N PRO A 16 17.21 -11.52 -8.89
CA PRO A 16 16.83 -11.46 -7.48
C PRO A 16 15.84 -10.30 -7.32
N ARG A 17 14.62 -10.62 -6.88
CA ARG A 17 13.57 -9.60 -6.77
C ARG A 17 14.06 -8.54 -5.79
N GLN A 18 14.21 -7.32 -6.30
CA GLN A 18 14.62 -6.18 -5.49
C GLN A 18 13.61 -5.98 -4.34
N PRO A 19 14.07 -5.58 -3.15
CA PRO A 19 13.16 -5.21 -2.06
C PRO A 19 12.24 -4.06 -2.47
N LEU A 20 11.14 -3.88 -1.74
CA LEU A 20 10.28 -2.71 -1.93
C LEU A 20 11.05 -1.43 -1.59
N VAL A 21 10.83 -0.39 -2.39
CA VAL A 21 11.41 0.93 -2.16
C VAL A 21 10.47 1.71 -1.24
N TRP A 22 10.88 1.90 0.00
CA TRP A 22 10.13 2.66 0.98
C TRP A 22 10.58 4.11 0.98
N ASN A 23 9.71 5.03 0.55
CA ASN A 23 9.98 6.47 0.65
C ASN A 23 9.58 6.98 2.04
N ALA A 24 10.17 8.09 2.48
CA ALA A 24 9.80 8.69 3.76
C ALA A 24 8.37 9.22 3.71
N TYR A 25 7.58 8.93 4.74
CA TYR A 25 6.27 9.55 4.91
C TYR A 25 6.43 11.02 5.31
N THR A 26 5.72 11.88 4.60
CA THR A 26 5.36 13.24 4.99
C THR A 26 3.92 13.49 4.56
N SER A 27 3.26 14.49 5.14
CA SER A 27 1.93 14.91 4.66
C SER A 27 1.97 15.27 3.17
N THR A 28 3.08 15.88 2.71
CA THR A 28 3.31 16.22 1.31
C THR A 28 3.41 14.99 0.41
N SER A 29 4.18 13.96 0.78
CA SER A 29 4.30 12.75 -0.05
C SER A 29 2.98 11.99 -0.17
N LEU A 30 2.16 11.99 0.88
CA LEU A 30 0.81 11.42 0.84
C LEU A 30 -0.10 12.21 -0.11
N GLN A 31 -0.07 13.55 0.00
CA GLN A 31 -0.83 14.42 -0.89
C GLN A 31 -0.41 14.26 -2.36
N GLU A 32 0.89 14.23 -2.64
CA GLU A 32 1.42 14.01 -4.00
C GLU A 32 0.97 12.68 -4.60
N ALA A 33 0.84 11.63 -3.78
CA ALA A 33 0.32 10.36 -4.25
C ALA A 33 -1.17 10.46 -4.60
N PHE A 34 -1.96 11.17 -3.79
CA PHE A 34 -3.38 11.41 -4.07
C PHE A 34 -3.60 12.26 -5.32
N ASP A 35 -2.79 13.29 -5.52
CA ASP A 35 -2.82 14.14 -6.72
C ASP A 35 -2.54 13.30 -7.98
N LYS A 36 -1.69 12.28 -7.86
CA LYS A 36 -1.38 11.30 -8.92
C LYS A 36 -2.40 10.16 -9.02
N LYS A 37 -3.48 10.19 -8.24
CA LYS A 37 -4.48 9.11 -8.14
C LYS A 37 -3.87 7.75 -7.81
N GLN A 38 -2.84 7.75 -6.97
CA GLN A 38 -2.16 6.54 -6.50
C GLN A 38 -2.61 6.19 -5.09
N SER A 39 -2.99 4.92 -4.87
CA SER A 39 -3.14 4.36 -3.53
C SER A 39 -1.80 4.36 -2.80
N VAL A 40 -1.83 4.36 -1.47
CA VAL A 40 -0.63 4.45 -0.64
C VAL A 40 -0.66 3.39 0.45
N LEU A 41 0.41 2.60 0.55
CA LEU A 41 0.66 1.72 1.68
C LEU A 41 1.72 2.37 2.59
N ILE A 42 1.31 2.73 3.80
CA ILE A 42 2.21 3.30 4.81
C ILE A 42 2.54 2.22 5.85
N SER A 43 3.83 1.99 6.08
CA SER A 43 4.33 1.24 7.24
C SER A 43 4.61 2.23 8.37
N LEU A 44 3.85 2.15 9.46
CA LEU A 44 4.07 2.93 10.68
C LEU A 44 4.82 2.07 11.70
N SER A 45 6.04 2.46 12.06
CA SER A 45 6.91 1.66 12.92
C SER A 45 7.93 2.52 13.67
N ALA A 46 8.75 1.89 14.52
CA ALA A 46 9.87 2.52 15.22
C ALA A 46 10.92 1.47 15.60
N ASN A 47 12.18 1.88 15.81
CA ASN A 47 13.25 0.98 16.24
C ASN A 47 13.03 0.40 17.64
N TRP A 48 12.34 1.14 18.52
CA TRP A 48 11.98 0.67 19.86
C TRP A 48 10.73 -0.22 19.87
N ALA A 49 10.04 -0.38 18.73
CA ALA A 49 8.87 -1.24 18.65
C ALA A 49 9.31 -2.71 18.76
N ILE A 50 8.89 -3.38 19.83
CA ILE A 50 9.26 -4.75 20.20
C ILE A 50 9.15 -5.73 19.02
N ASN A 51 8.16 -5.54 18.15
CA ASN A 51 7.88 -6.39 17.00
C ASN A 51 8.06 -5.70 15.63
N GLY A 52 8.69 -4.51 15.56
CA GLY A 52 8.76 -3.69 14.35
C GLY A 52 9.35 -4.40 13.13
N MET A 53 10.49 -5.07 13.30
CA MET A 53 11.13 -5.83 12.22
C MET A 53 10.39 -7.12 11.86
N ILE A 54 9.68 -7.73 12.81
CA ILE A 54 8.92 -8.96 12.60
C ILE A 54 7.64 -8.65 11.81
N HIS A 55 7.00 -7.53 12.08
CA HIS A 55 5.77 -7.11 11.42
C HIS A 55 5.94 -6.99 9.90
N GLU A 56 6.92 -6.21 9.44
CA GLU A 56 7.18 -6.09 8.00
C GLU A 56 7.65 -7.41 7.38
N ARG A 57 8.53 -8.16 8.06
CA ARG A 57 9.01 -9.45 7.57
C ARG A 57 7.92 -10.51 7.50
N THR A 58 6.89 -10.44 8.34
CA THR A 58 5.78 -11.41 8.35
C THR A 58 4.75 -11.07 7.28
N ALA A 59 4.43 -9.79 7.11
CA ALA A 59 3.47 -9.32 6.12
C ALA A 59 4.05 -9.32 4.70
N ILE A 60 5.35 -9.12 4.55
CA ILE A 60 6.06 -9.03 3.27
C ILE A 60 7.20 -10.06 3.27
N LYS A 61 6.84 -11.34 3.44
CA LYS A 61 7.80 -12.46 3.50
C LYS A 61 8.13 -13.00 2.11
N SER A 62 7.15 -13.02 1.20
CA SER A 62 7.27 -13.74 -0.05
C SER A 62 7.54 -12.84 -1.24
N ALA A 63 8.13 -13.46 -2.24
CA ALA A 63 8.30 -12.88 -3.56
C ALA A 63 6.92 -12.47 -4.16
N THR A 64 5.85 -13.21 -3.83
CA THR A 64 4.47 -12.92 -4.27
C THR A 64 3.93 -11.65 -3.61
N ALA A 65 4.22 -11.40 -2.34
CA ALA A 65 3.80 -10.17 -1.66
C ALA A 65 4.47 -8.94 -2.27
N ILE A 66 5.79 -9.01 -2.47
CA ILE A 66 6.57 -7.94 -3.10
C ILE A 66 6.01 -7.63 -4.49
N ASP A 67 5.76 -8.66 -5.31
CA ASP A 67 5.20 -8.48 -6.64
C ASP A 67 3.78 -7.92 -6.61
N THR A 68 2.93 -8.40 -5.71
CA THR A 68 1.56 -7.90 -5.59
C THR A 68 1.55 -6.42 -5.23
N ILE A 69 2.36 -6.01 -4.25
CA ILE A 69 2.52 -4.60 -3.88
C ILE A 69 3.06 -3.80 -5.07
N ARG A 70 4.11 -4.27 -5.73
CA ARG A 70 4.71 -3.59 -6.89
C ARG A 70 3.74 -3.43 -8.07
N TYR A 71 3.02 -4.49 -8.43
CA TYR A 71 2.11 -4.50 -9.57
C TYR A 71 0.76 -3.83 -9.29
N SER A 72 0.42 -3.58 -8.02
CA SER A 72 -0.76 -2.79 -7.67
C SER A 72 -0.63 -1.30 -8.02
N GLY A 73 0.58 -0.83 -8.33
CA GLY A 73 0.83 0.57 -8.67
C GLY A 73 0.71 1.54 -7.47
N LEU A 74 0.58 1.02 -6.26
CA LEU A 74 0.54 1.83 -5.04
C LEU A 74 1.93 2.38 -4.69
N GLN A 75 1.95 3.50 -3.98
CA GLN A 75 3.17 4.08 -3.40
C GLN A 75 3.41 3.51 -2.00
N THR A 76 4.64 3.07 -1.72
CA THR A 76 5.04 2.60 -0.38
C THR A 76 5.74 3.71 0.40
N LEU A 77 5.20 4.06 1.56
CA LEU A 77 5.75 5.07 2.47
C LEU A 77 6.11 4.47 3.83
N ARG A 78 7.16 4.96 4.47
CA ARG A 78 7.54 4.60 5.84
C ARG A 78 7.40 5.82 6.75
N ALA A 79 6.55 5.69 7.76
CA ALA A 79 6.39 6.63 8.85
C ALA A 79 7.18 6.09 10.06
N ASP A 80 8.34 6.69 10.33
CA ASP A 80 9.24 6.28 11.41
C ASP A 80 8.99 7.13 12.67
N MET A 81 8.52 6.48 13.75
CA MET A 81 8.26 7.10 15.05
C MET A 81 9.43 6.94 16.04
N THR A 82 10.61 6.48 15.61
CA THR A 82 11.77 6.27 16.48
C THR A 82 12.12 7.51 17.29
N ASN A 83 12.11 8.68 16.64
CA ASN A 83 12.44 9.96 17.25
C ASN A 83 11.20 10.84 17.53
N LEU A 84 10.01 10.23 17.61
CA LEU A 84 8.73 10.93 17.76
C LEU A 84 8.50 11.99 16.67
N ASP A 85 8.79 11.63 15.41
CA ASP A 85 8.54 12.50 14.26
C ASP A 85 7.10 13.05 14.32
N PRO A 86 6.88 14.37 14.33
CA PRO A 86 5.56 14.95 14.53
C PRO A 86 4.54 14.51 13.48
N ALA A 87 4.97 14.30 12.23
CA ALA A 87 4.07 13.87 11.16
C ALA A 87 3.65 12.41 11.35
N ALA A 88 4.58 11.52 11.72
CA ALA A 88 4.26 10.13 12.04
C ALA A 88 3.38 10.00 13.30
N VAL A 89 3.64 10.81 14.33
CA VAL A 89 2.81 10.90 15.54
C VAL A 89 1.40 11.37 15.20
N GLN A 90 1.27 12.41 14.37
CA GLN A 90 -0.03 12.91 13.96
C GLN A 90 -0.79 11.88 13.11
N LEU A 91 -0.10 11.24 12.16
CA LEU A 91 -0.66 10.14 11.37
C LEU A 91 -1.22 9.03 12.26
N ALA A 92 -0.49 8.63 13.30
CA ALA A 92 -0.96 7.64 14.26
C ALA A 92 -2.25 8.09 14.96
N LYS A 93 -2.27 9.33 15.46
CA LYS A 93 -3.43 9.92 16.15
C LYS A 93 -4.66 10.00 15.25
N ASP A 94 -4.49 10.49 14.02
CA ASP A 94 -5.58 10.66 13.05
C ASP A 94 -6.25 9.33 12.69
N ASN A 95 -5.49 8.23 12.76
CA ASN A 95 -5.98 6.87 12.49
C ASN A 95 -6.37 6.10 13.76
N GLY A 96 -6.43 6.75 14.93
CA GLY A 96 -6.76 6.11 16.20
C GLY A 96 -5.78 4.98 16.57
N LEU A 97 -4.51 5.13 16.21
CA LEU A 97 -3.43 4.21 16.54
C LEU A 97 -2.81 4.60 17.87
N ILE A 98 -3.00 3.73 18.86
CA ILE A 98 -2.41 3.84 20.20
C ILE A 98 -1.15 2.97 20.30
N THR A 99 -1.02 1.97 19.42
CA THR A 99 0.08 1.01 19.37
C THR A 99 0.65 0.91 17.95
N ILE A 100 1.94 0.60 17.88
CA ILE A 100 2.69 0.31 16.65
C ILE A 100 3.40 -1.04 16.81
N PRO A 101 3.76 -1.76 15.72
CA PRO A 101 3.66 -1.39 14.30
C PRO A 101 2.26 -1.56 13.70
N ALA A 102 1.99 -0.85 12.60
CA ALA A 102 0.76 -0.95 11.82
C ALA A 102 0.99 -0.63 10.33
N PHE A 103 0.12 -1.16 9.47
CA PHE A 103 0.01 -0.69 8.08
C PHE A 103 -1.25 0.15 7.90
N LEU A 104 -1.15 1.21 7.10
CA LEU A 104 -2.28 2.02 6.63
C LEU A 104 -2.34 1.92 5.12
N ASN A 105 -3.47 1.51 4.56
CA ASN A 105 -3.68 1.44 3.13
C ASN A 105 -4.72 2.49 2.70
N TYR A 106 -4.22 3.60 2.17
CA TYR A 106 -5.02 4.73 1.71
C TYR A 106 -5.43 4.58 0.25
N ASN A 107 -6.62 5.08 -0.06
CA ASN A 107 -7.16 5.17 -1.41
C ASN A 107 -7.47 6.64 -1.75
N PRO A 108 -7.04 7.16 -2.89
CA PRO A 108 -7.34 8.55 -3.30
C PRO A 108 -8.84 8.84 -3.48
N ASP A 109 -9.67 7.82 -3.73
CA ASP A 109 -11.13 7.98 -3.83
C ASP A 109 -11.80 7.99 -2.44
N PHE A 110 -11.09 7.50 -1.41
CA PHE A 110 -11.55 7.45 -0.01
C PHE A 110 -10.44 7.93 0.94
N PRO A 111 -9.96 9.18 0.80
CA PRO A 111 -8.73 9.65 1.47
C PRO A 111 -8.86 9.70 3.00
N SER A 112 -10.08 9.81 3.53
CA SER A 112 -10.36 9.85 4.96
C SER A 112 -10.73 8.48 5.56
N ASP A 113 -10.77 7.42 4.76
CA ASP A 113 -11.17 6.06 5.19
C ASP A 113 -10.12 5.01 4.78
N PRO A 114 -8.88 5.12 5.30
CA PRO A 114 -7.86 4.11 5.04
C PRO A 114 -8.19 2.79 5.73
N ILE A 115 -7.75 1.69 5.11
CA ILE A 115 -7.77 0.39 5.79
C ILE A 115 -6.59 0.35 6.76
N VAL A 116 -6.90 0.19 8.05
CA VAL A 116 -5.92 0.14 9.14
C VAL A 116 -5.68 -1.32 9.53
N LEU A 117 -4.43 -1.78 9.44
CA LEU A 117 -4.00 -3.12 9.83
C LEU A 117 -3.07 -3.03 11.04
N LYS A 118 -3.59 -3.39 12.22
CA LYS A 118 -2.86 -3.33 13.50
C LYS A 118 -2.24 -4.67 13.85
N ASP A 119 -1.32 -4.66 14.82
CA ASP A 119 -0.69 -5.84 15.43
C ASP A 119 0.11 -6.70 14.44
N LEU A 120 0.28 -8.00 14.69
CA LEU A 120 1.03 -8.87 13.77
C LEU A 120 0.21 -9.16 12.51
N VAL A 121 0.51 -8.45 11.44
CA VAL A 121 -0.16 -8.61 10.15
C VAL A 121 0.45 -9.76 9.36
N SER A 122 -0.39 -10.70 8.93
CA SER A 122 0.01 -11.76 8.01
C SER A 122 0.05 -11.27 6.56
N GLU A 123 0.84 -11.96 5.72
CA GLU A 123 0.89 -11.69 4.29
C GLU A 123 -0.50 -11.72 3.63
N ASP A 124 -1.32 -12.73 3.94
CA ASP A 124 -2.66 -12.85 3.35
C ASP A 124 -3.58 -11.69 3.73
N GLN A 125 -3.51 -11.22 4.98
CA GLN A 125 -4.26 -10.05 5.44
C GLN A 125 -3.83 -8.78 4.71
N LEU A 126 -2.52 -8.55 4.57
CA LEU A 126 -2.00 -7.39 3.85
C LEU A 126 -2.44 -7.40 2.38
N LEU A 127 -2.28 -8.54 1.70
CA LEU A 127 -2.65 -8.66 0.29
C LEU A 127 -4.16 -8.59 0.07
N ALA A 128 -4.96 -9.15 0.98
CA ALA A 128 -6.41 -9.01 0.94
C ALA A 128 -6.84 -7.55 1.09
N ALA A 129 -6.24 -6.81 2.03
CA ALA A 129 -6.51 -5.39 2.22
C ALA A 129 -6.15 -4.56 0.98
N ILE A 130 -5.00 -4.82 0.35
CA ILE A 130 -4.59 -4.15 -0.89
C ILE A 130 -5.61 -4.41 -2.00
N ARG A 131 -5.95 -5.68 -2.26
CA ARG A 131 -6.93 -6.05 -3.28
C ARG A 131 -8.29 -5.42 -3.03
N TYR A 132 -8.79 -5.48 -1.80
CA TYR A 132 -10.06 -4.89 -1.42
C TYR A 132 -10.06 -3.37 -1.66
N ASN A 133 -8.98 -2.68 -1.27
CA ASN A 133 -8.90 -1.23 -1.46
C ASN A 133 -8.92 -0.84 -2.95
N SER A 134 -8.23 -1.60 -3.80
CA SER A 134 -8.26 -1.38 -5.26
C SER A 134 -9.64 -1.65 -5.88
N GLN A 135 -10.36 -2.66 -5.37
CA GLN A 135 -11.71 -3.00 -5.85
C GLN A 135 -12.75 -1.94 -5.47
N ARG A 136 -12.61 -1.31 -4.30
CA ARG A 136 -13.49 -0.20 -3.88
C ARG A 136 -13.54 0.92 -4.94
N SER A 137 -12.40 1.30 -5.51
CA SER A 137 -12.34 2.31 -6.58
C SER A 137 -13.05 1.86 -7.86
N GLN A 138 -12.89 0.59 -8.26
CA GLN A 138 -13.52 0.07 -9.47
C GLN A 138 -15.05 0.06 -9.35
N ASN A 139 -15.55 -0.36 -8.19
CA ASN A 139 -16.98 -0.39 -7.93
C ASN A 139 -17.59 1.02 -7.87
N ASN A 140 -16.86 1.98 -7.31
CA ASN A 140 -17.23 3.40 -7.27
C ASN A 140 -17.15 4.13 -8.64
N GLY A 141 -16.58 3.49 -9.67
CA GLY A 141 -16.67 3.98 -11.05
C GLY A 141 -17.90 3.46 -11.79
N MET A 142 -18.37 2.26 -11.43
CA MET A 142 -19.50 1.60 -12.07
C MET A 142 -20.86 2.17 -11.63
N ASP A 143 -21.01 2.55 -10.36
CA ASP A 143 -22.21 3.19 -9.82
C ASP A 143 -22.43 4.62 -10.35
N ALA A 144 -21.34 5.38 -10.54
CA ALA A 144 -21.36 6.72 -11.12
C ALA A 144 -21.78 6.71 -12.61
N THR A 145 -21.39 5.66 -13.35
CA THR A 145 -21.73 5.52 -14.77
C THR A 145 -23.09 4.82 -14.98
N GLY A 146 -23.53 3.97 -14.07
CA GLY A 146 -24.82 3.26 -14.16
C GLY A 146 -26.07 4.11 -13.84
N SER A 147 -25.89 5.38 -13.43
CA SER A 147 -26.98 6.29 -13.08
C SER A 147 -27.43 7.22 -14.23
N ILE A 148 -26.70 7.27 -15.36
CA ILE A 148 -27.00 8.19 -16.47
C ILE A 148 -27.94 7.62 -17.54
N ASP A 149 -28.28 6.33 -17.50
CA ASP A 149 -29.10 5.65 -18.54
C ASP A 149 -30.55 5.33 -18.11
N ARG A 150 -31.09 6.05 -17.12
CA ARG A 150 -32.49 5.86 -16.67
C ARG A 150 -33.32 7.13 -16.70
N PHE A 151 -33.39 7.80 -17.86
CA PHE A 151 -34.51 8.67 -18.26
C PHE A 151 -34.68 8.67 -19.77
#